data_AF-B1XRQ0-F1
#
_entry.id   AF-B1XRQ0-F1
#
_cell.length_a   1.000
_cell.length_b   1.000
_cell.length_c   1.000
_cell.angle_alpha   90.00
_cell.angle_beta   90.00
_cell.angle_gamma   90.00
#
_symmetry.space_group_name_H-M   'P 1'
#
loop_
_entity.id
_entity.type
_entity.pdbx_description
1 polymer ?
#
loop_
_entity_poly.entity_id
_entity_poly.type
_entity_poly.pdbx_seq_one_letter_code
_entity_poly.pdbx_strand_id
1 'polypeptide(L)'
;MTETLSLAEVCQTVYGEPVEIIDWDTEQSEDKLEIKILFREQRRGWYFEMIITQTESGKNFSSHRVLPLFLPLLDPDETQWHELTQEASEADWQALDQLFALSRQLSETNIAFAGADIVGEEVADEAMDTFGFYVPDEELLPVFIWWNLNYQLKVIAYFKHPDRFAGEVMFQDDNTDECEVYASLTEAIARLEQKLAYYRDEA
;
A
#
# COMPACT_ATOMS: atom_id res chain seq x y z
N MET A 1 30.53 -9.57 -24.40
CA MET A 1 29.90 -8.46 -23.68
C MET A 1 28.74 -9.07 -22.94
N THR A 2 28.82 -9.14 -21.62
CA THR A 2 27.71 -9.61 -20.77
C THR A 2 26.75 -8.45 -20.65
N GLU A 3 25.56 -8.56 -21.25
CA GLU A 3 24.48 -7.59 -21.02
C GLU A 3 24.17 -7.59 -19.53
N THR A 4 24.27 -6.42 -18.90
CA THR A 4 23.91 -6.24 -17.49
C THR A 4 22.42 -5.94 -17.47
N LEU A 5 21.63 -6.87 -16.96
CA LEU A 5 20.20 -6.68 -16.78
C LEU A 5 19.97 -5.60 -15.71
N SER A 6 19.00 -4.72 -15.97
CA SER A 6 18.42 -3.83 -14.96
C SER A 6 17.70 -4.62 -13.86
N LEU A 7 17.50 -4.00 -12.70
CA LEU A 7 16.78 -4.64 -11.59
C LEU A 7 15.36 -5.07 -11.98
N ALA A 8 14.68 -4.26 -12.80
CA ALA A 8 13.36 -4.57 -13.34
C ALA A 8 13.38 -5.82 -14.22
N GLU A 9 14.36 -5.94 -15.13
CA GLU A 9 14.50 -7.13 -16.00
C GLU A 9 14.80 -8.40 -15.19
N VAL A 10 15.60 -8.29 -14.12
CA VAL A 10 15.84 -9.41 -13.20
C VAL A 10 14.55 -9.82 -12.49
N CYS A 11 13.80 -8.86 -11.93
CA CYS A 11 12.55 -9.14 -11.22
C CYS A 11 11.51 -9.76 -12.14
N GLN A 12 11.32 -9.19 -13.33
CA GLN A 12 10.42 -9.74 -14.34
C GLN A 12 10.81 -11.16 -14.75
N THR A 13 12.11 -11.45 -14.90
CA THR A 13 12.58 -12.80 -15.24
C THR A 13 12.31 -13.81 -14.14
N VAL A 14 12.49 -13.42 -12.87
CA VAL A 14 12.28 -14.29 -11.71
C VAL A 14 10.79 -14.51 -11.44
N TYR A 15 9.98 -13.46 -11.56
CA TYR A 15 8.56 -13.50 -11.25
C TYR A 15 7.71 -14.08 -12.41
N GLY A 16 8.05 -13.73 -13.66
CA GLY A 16 7.41 -14.25 -14.87
C GLY A 16 6.33 -13.36 -15.49
N GLU A 17 6.01 -12.21 -14.89
CA GLU A 17 5.02 -11.23 -15.37
C GLU A 17 5.62 -9.82 -15.38
N PRO A 18 5.03 -8.84 -16.10
CA PRO A 18 5.46 -7.45 -16.06
C PRO A 18 5.36 -6.85 -14.65
N VAL A 19 6.43 -6.15 -14.23
CA VAL A 19 6.53 -5.56 -12.89
C VAL A 19 6.91 -4.08 -12.95
N GLU A 20 6.40 -3.31 -12.01
CA GLU A 20 6.85 -1.95 -11.70
C GLU A 20 7.67 -2.01 -10.39
N ILE A 21 8.93 -1.56 -10.43
CA ILE A 21 9.75 -1.48 -9.21
C ILE A 21 9.38 -0.21 -8.45
N ILE A 22 8.94 -0.37 -7.21
CA ILE A 22 8.46 0.73 -6.38
C ILE A 22 9.56 1.22 -5.44
N ASP A 23 10.16 0.29 -4.70
CA ASP A 23 11.20 0.57 -3.72
C ASP A 23 12.13 -0.63 -3.58
N TRP A 24 13.36 -0.40 -3.15
CA TRP A 24 14.31 -1.46 -2.86
C TRP A 24 15.37 -1.03 -1.86
N ASP A 25 15.82 -1.99 -1.07
CA ASP A 25 16.86 -1.81 -0.07
C ASP A 25 17.83 -2.99 -0.11
N THR A 26 19.03 -2.75 0.40
CA THR A 26 20.05 -3.77 0.52
C THR A 26 20.45 -3.96 1.97
N GLU A 27 20.58 -5.22 2.36
CA GLU A 27 21.03 -5.61 3.68
C GLU A 27 22.28 -6.48 3.53
N GLN A 28 23.40 -5.97 4.05
CA GLN A 28 24.66 -6.71 4.09
C GLN A 28 24.80 -7.41 5.44
N SER A 29 25.07 -8.71 5.40
CA SER A 29 25.52 -9.49 6.56
C SER A 29 26.86 -10.17 6.25
N GLU A 30 27.46 -10.83 7.23
CA GLU A 30 28.84 -11.36 7.12
C GLU A 30 29.08 -12.20 5.86
N ASP A 31 28.12 -13.05 5.45
CA ASP A 31 28.32 -14.00 4.34
C ASP A 31 27.33 -13.83 3.15
N LYS A 32 26.43 -12.84 3.23
CA LYS A 32 25.39 -12.63 2.22
C LYS A 32 25.00 -11.16 2.06
N LEU A 33 24.72 -10.79 0.82
CA LEU A 33 24.03 -9.57 0.44
C LEU A 33 22.58 -9.92 0.09
N GLU A 34 21.62 -9.29 0.75
CA GLU A 34 20.21 -9.40 0.42
C GLU A 34 19.74 -8.11 -0.24
N ILE A 35 19.00 -8.25 -1.34
CA ILE A 35 18.30 -7.16 -2.01
C ILE A 35 16.82 -7.44 -1.83
N LYS A 36 16.13 -6.58 -1.08
CA LYS A 36 14.68 -6.70 -0.89
C LYS A 36 14.01 -5.64 -1.75
N ILE A 37 13.05 -6.08 -2.55
CA ILE A 37 12.51 -5.29 -3.65
C ILE A 37 10.99 -5.32 -3.51
N LEU A 38 10.40 -4.15 -3.32
CA LEU A 38 8.96 -3.95 -3.43
C LEU A 38 8.62 -3.66 -4.89
N PHE A 39 7.71 -4.46 -5.45
CA PHE A 39 7.24 -4.26 -6.82
C PHE A 39 5.73 -4.48 -6.91
N ARG A 40 5.11 -3.81 -7.90
CA ARG A 40 3.73 -4.07 -8.32
C ARG A 40 3.72 -4.95 -9.56
N GLU A 41 2.98 -6.04 -9.51
CA GLU A 41 2.61 -6.84 -10.67
C GLU A 41 1.57 -6.08 -11.51
N GLN A 42 1.91 -5.74 -12.76
CA GLN A 42 1.13 -4.76 -13.52
C GLN A 42 -0.21 -5.29 -14.06
N ARG A 43 -0.38 -6.61 -14.24
CA ARG A 43 -1.61 -7.20 -14.79
C ARG A 43 -2.75 -7.20 -13.81
N ARG A 44 -2.49 -7.48 -12.53
CA ARG A 44 -3.49 -7.57 -11.45
C ARG A 44 -3.38 -6.42 -10.45
N GLY A 45 -2.31 -5.63 -10.51
CA GLY A 45 -2.10 -4.53 -9.58
C GLY A 45 -1.72 -4.98 -8.17
N TRP A 46 -1.05 -6.13 -8.05
CA TRP A 46 -0.71 -6.74 -6.76
C TRP A 46 0.69 -6.35 -6.29
N TYR A 47 0.86 -6.16 -4.99
CA TYR A 47 2.12 -5.75 -4.38
C TYR A 47 2.86 -6.94 -3.76
N PHE A 48 4.13 -7.08 -4.11
CA PHE A 48 4.98 -8.20 -3.68
C PHE A 48 6.33 -7.70 -3.19
N GLU A 49 6.93 -8.47 -2.26
CA GLU A 49 8.34 -8.36 -1.93
C GLU A 49 9.11 -9.51 -2.55
N MET A 50 10.10 -9.19 -3.38
CA MET A 50 11.14 -10.13 -3.82
C MET A 50 12.38 -9.96 -2.96
N ILE A 51 12.95 -11.07 -2.52
CA ILE A 51 14.23 -11.11 -1.83
C ILE A 51 15.22 -11.87 -2.72
N ILE A 52 16.27 -11.19 -3.15
CA ILE A 52 17.40 -11.77 -3.87
C ILE A 52 18.58 -11.86 -2.91
N THR A 53 19.04 -13.07 -2.62
CA THR A 53 20.19 -13.33 -1.75
C THR A 53 21.39 -13.73 -2.60
N GLN A 54 22.48 -12.98 -2.50
CA GLN A 54 23.78 -13.30 -3.08
C GLN A 54 24.72 -13.77 -1.97
N THR A 55 25.26 -14.97 -2.11
CA THR A 55 26.23 -15.53 -1.15
C THR A 55 27.65 -15.33 -1.65
N GLU A 56 28.64 -15.25 -0.74
CA GLU A 56 30.06 -15.17 -1.12
C GLU A 56 30.53 -16.36 -1.98
N SER A 57 29.85 -17.50 -1.87
CA SER A 57 30.09 -18.69 -2.70
C SER A 57 29.73 -18.51 -4.18
N GLY A 58 29.15 -17.36 -4.56
CA GLY A 58 28.68 -17.06 -5.91
C GLY A 58 27.32 -17.67 -6.25
N LYS A 59 26.63 -18.28 -5.28
CA LYS A 59 25.25 -18.77 -5.46
C LYS A 59 24.26 -17.66 -5.17
N ASN A 60 23.31 -17.49 -6.09
CA ASN A 60 22.18 -16.58 -5.97
C ASN A 60 20.91 -17.37 -5.70
N PHE A 61 20.10 -16.89 -4.76
CA PHE A 61 18.77 -17.43 -4.47
C PHE A 61 17.77 -16.29 -4.59
N SER A 62 16.57 -16.59 -5.10
CA SER A 62 15.47 -15.64 -5.11
C SER A 62 14.24 -16.28 -4.48
N SER A 63 13.49 -15.46 -3.76
CA SER A 63 12.16 -15.79 -3.27
C SER A 63 11.27 -14.56 -3.43
N HIS A 64 9.98 -14.76 -3.56
CA HIS A 64 9.02 -13.67 -3.53
C HIS A 64 7.82 -14.07 -2.67
N ARG A 65 7.24 -13.09 -2.00
CA ARG A 65 6.08 -13.27 -1.13
C ARG A 65 5.20 -12.02 -1.20
N VAL A 66 3.92 -12.20 -0.94
CA VAL A 66 3.06 -11.06 -0.59
C VAL A 66 3.53 -10.56 0.78
N LEU A 67 3.74 -9.25 0.92
CA LEU A 67 4.05 -8.68 2.23
C LEU A 67 2.83 -8.83 3.14
N PRO A 68 2.99 -9.20 4.42
CA PRO A 68 1.87 -9.36 5.34
C PRO A 68 0.94 -8.15 5.38
N LEU A 69 1.51 -6.95 5.29
CA LEU A 69 0.78 -5.69 5.25
C LEU A 69 -0.17 -5.56 4.03
N PHE A 70 0.06 -6.31 2.96
CA PHE A 70 -0.71 -6.26 1.72
C PHE A 70 -1.60 -7.48 1.53
N LEU A 71 -1.51 -8.48 2.41
CA LEU A 71 -2.42 -9.63 2.41
C LEU A 71 -3.90 -9.21 2.50
N PRO A 72 -4.30 -8.19 3.28
CA PRO A 72 -5.68 -7.74 3.33
C PRO A 72 -6.25 -7.26 1.99
N LEU A 73 -5.42 -6.97 0.99
CA LEU A 73 -5.87 -6.62 -0.37
C LEU A 73 -6.24 -7.85 -1.21
N LEU A 74 -5.82 -9.05 -0.78
CA LEU A 74 -6.00 -10.31 -1.50
C LEU A 74 -7.05 -11.22 -0.85
N ASP A 75 -7.58 -10.83 0.30
CA ASP A 75 -8.49 -11.63 1.11
C ASP A 75 -9.77 -10.80 1.35
N PRO A 76 -10.98 -11.31 1.04
CA PRO A 76 -11.32 -12.64 0.51
C PRO A 76 -11.51 -12.72 -1.01
N ASP A 77 -11.52 -11.60 -1.74
CA ASP A 77 -11.90 -11.58 -3.16
C ASP A 77 -10.89 -10.83 -4.05
N GLU A 78 -9.98 -11.60 -4.67
CA GLU A 78 -9.05 -11.12 -5.69
C GLU A 78 -9.74 -10.39 -6.86
N THR A 79 -10.99 -10.74 -7.15
CA THR A 79 -11.78 -10.17 -8.25
C THR A 79 -12.13 -8.72 -7.97
N GLN A 80 -12.50 -8.41 -6.72
CA GLN A 80 -12.93 -7.08 -6.32
C GLN A 80 -11.79 -6.06 -6.45
N TRP A 81 -10.59 -6.39 -5.96
CA TRP A 81 -9.40 -5.56 -6.15
C TRP A 81 -9.09 -5.33 -7.63
N HIS A 82 -9.13 -6.40 -8.42
CA HIS A 82 -8.85 -6.32 -9.84
C HIS A 82 -9.86 -5.44 -10.60
N GLU A 83 -11.15 -5.55 -10.28
CA GLU A 83 -12.20 -4.73 -10.88
C GLU A 83 -12.01 -3.24 -10.55
N LEU A 84 -11.77 -2.89 -9.29
CA LEU A 84 -11.61 -1.49 -8.88
C LEU A 84 -10.37 -0.85 -9.50
N THR A 85 -9.27 -1.60 -9.56
CA THR A 85 -8.01 -1.09 -10.09
C THR A 85 -7.99 -0.93 -11.61
N GLN A 86 -8.97 -1.46 -12.35
CA GLN A 86 -9.14 -1.14 -13.77
C GLN A 86 -9.57 0.32 -14.02
N GLU A 87 -10.17 0.96 -13.01
CA GLU A 87 -10.60 2.36 -13.08
C GLU A 87 -9.51 3.34 -12.64
N ALA A 88 -8.42 2.83 -12.04
CA ALA A 88 -7.32 3.64 -11.55
C ALA A 88 -6.55 4.32 -12.70
N SER A 89 -6.36 5.63 -12.60
CA SER A 89 -5.50 6.38 -13.51
C SER A 89 -4.01 6.16 -13.19
N GLU A 90 -3.13 6.63 -14.07
CA GLU A 90 -1.68 6.60 -13.81
C GLU A 90 -1.31 7.35 -12.52
N ALA A 91 -1.98 8.47 -12.23
CA ALA A 91 -1.75 9.24 -11.00
C ALA A 91 -2.19 8.48 -9.75
N ASP A 92 -3.31 7.75 -9.83
CA ASP A 92 -3.78 6.92 -8.72
C ASP A 92 -2.79 5.78 -8.43
N TRP A 93 -2.26 5.18 -9.49
CA TRP A 93 -1.23 4.14 -9.37
C TRP A 93 0.05 4.65 -8.74
N GLN A 94 0.55 5.82 -9.18
CA GLN A 94 1.73 6.45 -8.58
C GLN A 94 1.50 6.78 -7.09
N ALA A 95 0.30 7.27 -6.76
CA ALA A 95 -0.10 7.56 -5.38
C ALA A 95 -0.11 6.28 -4.52
N LEU A 96 -0.75 5.21 -5.00
CA LEU A 96 -0.73 3.92 -4.31
C LEU A 96 0.71 3.41 -4.11
N ASP A 97 1.52 3.41 -5.17
CA ASP A 97 2.92 2.96 -5.11
C ASP A 97 3.71 3.74 -4.04
N GLN A 98 3.52 5.06 -3.97
CA GLN A 98 4.12 5.90 -2.93
C GLN A 98 3.63 5.54 -1.52
N LEU A 99 2.33 5.32 -1.34
CA LEU A 99 1.76 4.90 -0.06
C LEU A 99 2.31 3.54 0.38
N PHE A 100 2.44 2.58 -0.54
CA PHE A 100 2.98 1.26 -0.25
C PHE A 100 4.49 1.30 0.06
N ALA A 101 5.27 2.12 -0.65
CA ALA A 101 6.67 2.37 -0.33
C ALA A 101 6.81 2.94 1.09
N LEU A 102 6.03 3.96 1.42
CA LEU A 102 6.01 4.60 2.73
C LEU A 102 5.64 3.60 3.84
N SER A 103 4.63 2.77 3.59
CA SER A 103 4.15 1.74 4.50
C SER A 103 5.23 0.74 4.89
N ARG A 104 6.09 0.37 3.94
CA ARG A 104 7.21 -0.54 4.15
C ARG A 104 8.28 0.03 5.09
N GLN A 105 8.43 1.36 5.13
CA GLN A 105 9.43 2.07 5.92
C GLN A 105 8.93 2.44 7.33
N LEU A 106 7.63 2.30 7.58
CA LEU A 106 6.99 2.72 8.82
C LEU A 106 6.54 1.50 9.64
N SER A 107 7.10 1.36 10.84
CA SER A 107 6.62 0.37 11.82
C SER A 107 5.19 0.68 12.27
N GLU A 108 4.44 -0.37 12.65
CA GLU A 108 3.04 -0.27 13.10
C GLU A 108 2.08 0.34 12.06
N THR A 109 2.43 0.22 10.79
CA THR A 109 1.52 0.53 9.67
C THR A 109 0.61 -0.66 9.43
N ASN A 110 -0.66 -0.38 9.17
CA ASN A 110 -1.68 -1.35 8.85
C ASN A 110 -2.47 -0.87 7.62
N ILE A 111 -2.95 -1.84 6.84
CA ILE A 111 -3.78 -1.61 5.66
C ILE A 111 -4.96 -2.57 5.75
N ALA A 112 -6.15 -2.06 5.45
CA ALA A 112 -7.37 -2.84 5.36
C ALA A 112 -8.13 -2.48 4.08
N PHE A 113 -8.85 -3.47 3.58
CA PHE A 113 -9.82 -3.31 2.52
C PHE A 113 -11.18 -3.70 3.10
N ALA A 114 -12.02 -2.70 3.37
CA ALA A 114 -13.19 -2.87 4.23
C ALA A 114 -14.49 -2.78 3.43
N GLY A 115 -15.36 -3.77 3.67
CA GLY A 115 -16.73 -3.84 3.15
C GLY A 115 -17.77 -3.53 4.22
N ALA A 116 -19.03 -3.87 3.94
CA ALA A 116 -20.18 -3.54 4.79
C ALA A 116 -20.14 -4.26 6.14
N ASP A 117 -19.43 -5.38 6.19
CA ASP A 117 -19.17 -6.20 7.37
C ASP A 117 -18.19 -5.55 8.36
N ILE A 118 -17.40 -4.57 7.92
CA ILE A 118 -16.39 -3.90 8.76
C ILE A 118 -16.74 -2.43 9.01
N VAL A 119 -17.30 -1.74 8.01
CA VAL A 119 -17.63 -0.31 8.10
C VAL A 119 -19.09 0.01 7.77
N GLY A 120 -19.97 -0.97 7.62
CA GLY A 120 -21.39 -0.70 7.29
C GLY A 120 -22.24 -0.21 8.46
N GLU A 121 -23.48 0.18 8.18
CA GLU A 121 -24.46 0.62 9.19
C GLU A 121 -24.68 -0.44 10.29
N GLU A 122 -24.66 -1.73 9.94
CA GLU A 122 -24.89 -2.84 10.88
C GLU A 122 -23.80 -2.96 11.96
N VAL A 123 -22.60 -2.45 11.69
CA VAL A 123 -21.42 -2.50 12.58
C VAL A 123 -20.93 -1.11 12.97
N ALA A 124 -21.78 -0.08 12.82
CA ALA A 124 -21.39 1.32 12.96
C ALA A 124 -20.67 1.65 14.29
N ASP A 125 -21.14 1.12 15.42
CA ASP A 125 -20.51 1.37 16.73
C ASP A 125 -19.06 0.84 16.77
N GLU A 126 -18.81 -0.38 16.28
CA GLU A 126 -17.47 -1.00 16.24
C GLU A 126 -16.56 -0.31 15.20
N ALA A 127 -17.14 0.08 14.06
CA ALA A 127 -16.44 0.82 13.02
C ALA A 127 -16.01 2.21 13.50
N MET A 128 -16.88 2.93 14.21
CA MET A 128 -16.57 4.20 14.85
C MET A 128 -15.48 4.06 15.90
N ASP A 129 -15.55 3.03 16.75
CA ASP A 129 -14.53 2.77 17.78
C ASP A 129 -13.16 2.42 17.19
N THR A 130 -13.14 1.69 16.06
CA THR A 130 -11.90 1.18 15.44
C THR A 130 -11.29 2.18 14.46
N PHE A 131 -12.11 2.70 13.55
CA PHE A 131 -11.65 3.52 12.42
C PHE A 131 -12.02 4.99 12.56
N GLY A 132 -12.94 5.34 13.47
CA GLY A 132 -13.43 6.72 13.63
C GLY A 132 -14.53 7.11 12.65
N PHE A 133 -15.00 6.17 11.82
CA PHE A 133 -16.07 6.39 10.84
C PHE A 133 -16.82 5.09 10.53
N TYR A 134 -18.00 5.23 9.92
CA TYR A 134 -18.72 4.15 9.25
C TYR A 134 -19.32 4.68 7.94
N VAL A 135 -19.66 3.79 7.03
CA VAL A 135 -20.23 4.04 5.71
C VAL A 135 -21.70 3.61 5.74
N PRO A 136 -22.66 4.56 5.77
CA PRO A 136 -24.08 4.22 5.78
C PRO A 136 -24.59 3.71 4.42
N ASP A 137 -23.92 4.09 3.32
CA ASP A 137 -24.30 3.70 1.97
C ASP A 137 -23.34 2.63 1.42
N GLU A 138 -23.82 1.38 1.37
CA GLU A 138 -23.04 0.24 0.87
C GLU A 138 -22.62 0.39 -0.61
N GLU A 139 -23.27 1.26 -1.39
CA GLU A 139 -22.87 1.48 -2.78
C GLU A 139 -21.48 2.11 -2.90
N LEU A 140 -21.02 2.82 -1.86
CA LEU A 140 -19.70 3.46 -1.78
C LEU A 140 -18.57 2.50 -1.34
N LEU A 141 -18.92 1.25 -1.03
CA LEU A 141 -17.97 0.22 -0.59
C LEU A 141 -17.41 -0.56 -1.79
N PRO A 142 -16.16 -1.06 -1.70
CA PRO A 142 -15.30 -1.07 -0.51
C PRO A 142 -14.50 0.22 -0.32
N VAL A 143 -14.00 0.40 0.91
CA VAL A 143 -13.03 1.46 1.26
C VAL A 143 -11.65 0.86 1.49
N PHE A 144 -10.64 1.58 1.04
CA PHE A 144 -9.25 1.31 1.40
C PHE A 144 -8.90 2.14 2.62
N ILE A 145 -8.32 1.51 3.64
CA ILE A 145 -7.93 2.16 4.88
C ILE A 145 -6.46 1.88 5.14
N TRP A 146 -5.69 2.94 5.32
CA TRP A 146 -4.31 2.92 5.77
C TRP A 146 -4.23 3.63 7.12
N TRP A 147 -3.51 3.06 8.08
CA TRP A 147 -3.23 3.76 9.33
C TRP A 147 -1.90 3.38 9.94
N ASN A 148 -1.33 4.30 10.71
CA ASN A 148 -0.13 4.05 11.48
C ASN A 148 -0.36 4.35 12.96
N LEU A 149 -0.12 3.35 13.83
CA LEU A 149 -0.37 3.49 15.27
C LEU A 149 0.66 4.37 15.98
N ASN A 150 1.90 4.45 15.48
CA ASN A 150 2.95 5.26 16.09
C ASN A 150 2.71 6.75 15.85
N TYR A 151 2.25 7.10 14.65
CA TYR A 151 1.97 8.49 14.27
C TYR A 151 0.50 8.88 14.48
N GLN A 152 -0.38 7.92 14.75
CA GLN A 152 -1.82 8.12 14.93
C GLN A 152 -2.45 8.86 13.73
N LEU A 153 -2.04 8.46 12.52
CA LEU A 153 -2.51 9.02 11.24
C LEU A 153 -3.28 7.97 10.46
N LYS A 154 -4.34 8.38 9.75
CA LYS A 154 -5.13 7.51 8.87
C LYS A 154 -5.38 8.16 7.52
N VAL A 155 -5.42 7.33 6.48
CA VAL A 155 -5.90 7.68 5.13
C VAL A 155 -7.00 6.69 4.77
N ILE A 156 -8.18 7.18 4.44
CA ILE A 156 -9.36 6.39 4.09
C ILE A 156 -9.81 6.83 2.71
N ALA A 157 -9.95 5.91 1.78
CA ALA A 157 -10.31 6.21 0.40
C ALA A 157 -11.48 5.37 -0.07
N TYR A 158 -12.51 6.03 -0.62
CA TYR A 158 -13.65 5.37 -1.26
C TYR A 158 -13.27 4.96 -2.68
N PHE A 159 -13.00 3.68 -2.89
CA PHE A 159 -12.53 3.21 -4.21
C PHE A 159 -13.66 3.11 -5.23
N LYS A 160 -14.90 2.91 -4.76
CA LYS A 160 -16.10 2.88 -5.60
C LYS A 160 -16.83 4.23 -5.57
N HIS A 161 -16.09 5.33 -5.73
CA HIS A 161 -16.70 6.65 -5.80
C HIS A 161 -17.35 6.87 -7.19
N PRO A 162 -18.56 7.47 -7.29
CA PRO A 162 -19.31 7.57 -8.55
C PRO A 162 -18.55 8.23 -9.71
N ASP A 163 -17.64 9.15 -9.39
CA ASP A 163 -16.95 9.97 -10.39
C ASP A 163 -15.59 9.42 -10.87
N ARG A 164 -14.89 8.62 -10.04
CA ARG A 164 -13.52 8.09 -10.31
C ARG A 164 -13.03 7.19 -9.19
N PHE A 165 -12.01 6.38 -9.49
CA PHE A 165 -11.23 5.65 -8.49
C PHE A 165 -10.70 6.59 -7.39
N ALA A 166 -10.95 6.25 -6.12
CA ALA A 166 -10.53 7.02 -4.95
C ALA A 166 -10.89 8.52 -5.02
N GLY A 167 -12.10 8.83 -5.51
CA GLY A 167 -12.56 10.20 -5.79
C GLY A 167 -12.80 11.09 -4.57
N GLU A 168 -12.94 10.47 -3.40
CA GLU A 168 -12.97 11.15 -2.11
C GLU A 168 -12.04 10.39 -1.14
N VAL A 169 -11.11 11.12 -0.53
CA VAL A 169 -10.11 10.56 0.39
C VAL A 169 -10.09 11.37 1.67
N MET A 170 -10.37 10.72 2.78
CA MET A 170 -10.28 11.33 4.11
C MET A 170 -8.88 11.10 4.66
N PHE A 171 -8.32 12.15 5.26
CA PHE A 171 -7.11 12.10 6.06
C PHE A 171 -7.47 12.47 7.50
N GLN A 172 -7.09 11.63 8.45
CA GLN A 172 -7.38 11.83 9.87
C GLN A 172 -6.08 11.86 10.68
N ASP A 173 -5.99 12.85 11.57
CA ASP A 173 -4.92 13.02 12.53
C ASP A 173 -5.48 12.94 13.95
N ASP A 174 -5.33 11.77 14.57
CA ASP A 174 -5.88 11.50 15.91
C ASP A 174 -5.10 12.25 17.00
N ASN A 175 -3.91 12.80 16.71
CA ASN A 175 -3.19 13.64 17.69
C ASN A 175 -3.85 15.00 17.87
N THR A 176 -4.49 15.53 16.81
CA THR A 176 -5.15 16.84 16.81
C THR A 176 -6.68 16.78 16.74
N ASP A 177 -7.25 15.57 16.59
CA ASP A 177 -8.68 15.36 16.34
C ASP A 177 -9.15 16.10 15.07
N GLU A 178 -8.25 16.19 14.07
CA GLU A 178 -8.51 16.84 12.79
C GLU A 178 -8.83 15.79 11.72
N CYS A 179 -9.89 16.06 10.95
CA CYS A 179 -10.25 15.29 9.77
C CYS A 179 -10.34 16.21 8.56
N GLU A 180 -9.64 15.86 7.49
CA GLU A 180 -9.54 16.60 6.24
C GLU A 180 -10.04 15.72 5.08
N VAL A 181 -10.71 16.31 4.09
CA VAL A 181 -11.21 15.58 2.91
C VAL A 181 -10.54 16.13 1.66
N TYR A 182 -10.02 15.22 0.85
CA TYR A 182 -9.26 15.49 -0.36
C TYR A 182 -9.92 14.88 -1.58
N ALA A 183 -9.67 15.49 -2.74
CA ALA A 183 -10.29 15.06 -3.99
C ALA A 183 -9.54 13.91 -4.68
N SER A 184 -8.39 13.49 -4.16
CA SER A 184 -7.57 12.41 -4.72
C SER A 184 -6.61 11.82 -3.69
N LEU A 185 -6.12 10.61 -3.96
CA LEU A 185 -5.06 9.95 -3.18
C LEU A 185 -3.77 10.77 -3.16
N THR A 186 -3.39 11.37 -4.30
CA THR A 186 -2.16 12.16 -4.40
C THR A 186 -2.13 13.31 -3.39
N GLU A 187 -3.24 14.06 -3.26
CA GLU A 187 -3.34 15.17 -2.30
C GLU A 187 -3.30 14.67 -0.85
N ALA A 188 -4.04 13.61 -0.54
CA ALA A 188 -4.06 13.03 0.80
C ALA A 188 -2.69 12.48 1.22
N ILE A 189 -1.94 11.85 0.30
CA ILE A 189 -0.58 11.35 0.57
C ILE A 189 0.40 12.49 0.78
N ALA A 190 0.32 13.56 -0.01
CA ALA A 190 1.16 14.74 0.22
C ALA A 190 0.93 15.33 1.63
N ARG A 191 -0.32 15.33 2.10
CA ARG A 191 -0.66 15.73 3.47
C ARG A 191 -0.10 14.76 4.52
N LEU A 192 -0.26 13.46 4.30
CA LEU A 192 0.29 12.41 5.16
C LEU A 192 1.81 12.57 5.33
N GLU A 193 2.54 12.73 4.23
CA GLU A 193 4.00 12.93 4.26
C GLU A 193 4.41 14.19 5.02
N GLN A 194 3.67 15.29 4.84
CA GLN A 194 3.89 16.51 5.60
C GLN A 194 3.76 16.28 7.12
N LYS A 195 2.70 15.58 7.55
CA LYS A 195 2.44 15.29 8.97
C LYS A 195 3.46 14.30 9.53
N LEU A 196 3.83 13.28 8.75
CA LEU A 196 4.90 12.35 9.13
C LEU A 196 6.26 13.03 9.30
N ALA A 197 6.62 13.95 8.39
CA ALA A 197 7.86 14.72 8.52
C ALA A 197 7.85 15.56 9.81
N TYR A 198 6.73 16.25 10.07
CA TYR A 198 6.55 17.02 11.30
C TYR A 198 6.74 16.16 12.56
N TYR A 199 6.06 15.02 12.67
CA TYR A 199 6.17 14.15 13.85
C TYR A 199 7.50 13.41 13.96
N ARG A 200 8.20 13.14 12.85
CA ARG A 200 9.55 12.59 12.87
C ARG A 200 10.57 13.60 13.39
N ASP A 201 10.41 14.88 13.06
CA ASP A 201 11.31 15.94 13.51
C ASP A 201 11.09 16.34 14.98
N GLU A 202 9.90 16.07 15.52
CA GLU A 202 9.57 16.32 16.94
C GLU A 202 9.90 15.15 17.89
N ALA A 203 10.19 13.95 17.37
CA ALA A 203 10.47 12.73 18.13
C ALA A 203 11.95 12.55 18.51
#